data_AF-A0A0S9R225-F1
#
_entry.id   AF-A0A0S9R225-F1
#
_cell.length_a   1.000
_cell.length_b   1.000
_cell.length_c   1.000
_cell.angle_alpha   90.00
_cell.angle_beta   90.00
_cell.angle_gamma   90.00
#
_symmetry.space_group_name_H-M   'P 1'
#
loop_
_entity.id
_entity.type
_entity.pdbx_description
1 polymer ?
#
loop_
_entity_poly.entity_id
_entity_poly.type
_entity_poly.pdbx_seq_one_letter_code
_entity_poly.pdbx_strand_id
1 'polypeptide(L)'
;MVVSDDPLWAAYVAAHPQHRDEVPAVGPFGSSAAMADRLLDYVLHGPKRATCGLPDPDEPVVLGGHWVVEDGSGRSRVVLRTTDVRSGRLDSVDDVFAWDEGEDDRTRDSWLREHRRYVARGLGLADEADVDHVEVVFERFTVVWPPEHAD
;
A
#
# COMPACT_ATOMS: atom_id res chain seq x y z
N MET A 1 -14.40 -21.63 0.78
CA MET A 1 -13.04 -21.26 1.22
C MET A 1 -12.20 -21.22 -0.02
N VAL A 2 -12.08 -20.03 -0.63
CA VAL A 2 -11.24 -19.86 -1.81
C VAL A 2 -9.84 -19.69 -1.26
N VAL A 3 -9.04 -20.75 -1.35
CA VAL A 3 -7.59 -20.60 -1.17
C VAL A 3 -7.18 -19.66 -2.30
N SER A 4 -6.53 -18.54 -2.00
CA SER A 4 -5.92 -17.75 -3.06
C SER A 4 -4.95 -18.67 -3.79
N ASP A 5 -5.19 -18.93 -5.09
CA ASP A 5 -4.31 -19.74 -5.95
C ASP A 5 -2.97 -19.01 -6.22
N ASP A 6 -2.73 -17.89 -5.55
CA ASP A 6 -1.49 -17.14 -5.61
C ASP A 6 -0.32 -17.95 -5.01
N PRO A 7 0.74 -18.24 -5.79
CA PRO A 7 1.85 -19.06 -5.34
C PRO A 7 2.68 -18.39 -4.23
N LEU A 8 2.72 -17.05 -4.17
CA LEU A 8 3.45 -16.32 -3.13
C LEU A 8 2.71 -16.45 -1.79
N TRP A 9 1.38 -16.27 -1.78
CA TRP A 9 0.56 -16.48 -0.60
C TRP A 9 0.60 -17.93 -0.12
N ALA A 10 0.52 -18.90 -1.04
CA ALA A 10 0.62 -20.31 -0.70
C ALA A 10 1.96 -20.64 -0.01
N ALA A 11 3.07 -20.04 -0.49
CA ALA A 11 4.39 -20.20 0.14
C ALA A 11 4.43 -19.57 1.54
N TYR A 12 3.86 -18.37 1.71
CA TYR A 12 3.75 -17.73 3.02
C TYR A 12 2.94 -18.57 4.01
N VAL A 13 1.76 -19.07 3.62
CA VAL A 13 0.90 -19.92 4.46
C VAL A 13 1.57 -21.26 4.78
N ALA A 14 2.32 -21.85 3.84
CA ALA A 14 3.08 -23.07 4.11
C ALA A 14 4.12 -22.87 5.20
N ALA A 15 4.78 -21.69 5.23
CA ALA A 15 5.70 -21.31 6.29
C ALA A 15 4.98 -20.89 7.58
N HIS A 16 3.78 -20.32 7.48
CA HIS A 16 3.01 -19.73 8.59
C HIS A 16 1.56 -20.24 8.61
N PRO A 17 1.33 -21.52 8.99
CA PRO A 17 0.03 -22.17 8.84
C PRO A 17 -1.11 -21.56 9.63
N GLN A 18 -0.82 -20.71 10.63
CA GLN A 18 -1.83 -19.99 11.40
C GLN A 18 -2.65 -19.00 10.56
N HIS A 19 -2.14 -18.57 9.39
CA HIS A 19 -2.82 -17.62 8.48
C HIS A 19 -3.60 -18.30 7.36
N ARG A 20 -3.70 -19.64 7.36
CA ARG A 20 -4.26 -20.42 6.26
C ARG A 20 -5.73 -20.14 5.90
N ASP A 21 -6.49 -19.63 6.86
CA ASP A 21 -7.92 -19.34 6.72
C ASP A 21 -8.17 -17.87 6.35
N GLU A 22 -7.11 -17.05 6.26
CA GLU A 22 -7.17 -15.66 5.84
C GLU A 22 -7.23 -15.58 4.31
N VAL A 23 -7.93 -14.57 3.81
CA VAL A 23 -7.96 -14.20 2.39
C VAL A 23 -7.30 -12.84 2.30
N PRO A 24 -6.06 -12.75 1.77
CA PRO A 24 -5.39 -11.46 1.67
C PRO A 24 -6.03 -10.64 0.54
N ALA A 25 -5.92 -9.32 0.65
CA ALA A 25 -6.06 -8.47 -0.54
C ALA A 25 -4.98 -8.87 -1.55
N VAL A 26 -5.22 -8.63 -2.85
CA VAL A 26 -4.24 -8.87 -3.91
C VAL A 26 -4.32 -7.73 -4.91
N GLY A 27 -3.17 -7.10 -5.20
CA GLY A 27 -3.14 -6.07 -6.23
C GLY A 27 -1.89 -5.20 -6.21
N PRO A 28 -1.72 -4.33 -7.21
CA PRO A 28 -0.56 -3.43 -7.29
C PRO A 28 -0.74 -2.17 -6.44
N PHE A 29 0.37 -1.49 -6.16
CA PHE A 29 0.33 -0.09 -5.75
C PHE A 29 0.03 0.83 -6.95
N GLY A 30 -0.63 1.96 -6.68
CA GLY A 30 -0.86 3.01 -7.67
C GLY A 30 -1.86 2.61 -8.76
N SER A 31 -1.96 3.43 -9.82
CA SER A 31 -3.01 3.32 -10.86
C SER A 31 -2.49 2.97 -12.26
N SER A 32 -1.20 2.64 -12.39
CA SER A 32 -0.61 2.22 -13.67
C SER A 32 0.53 1.23 -13.45
N ALA A 33 0.82 0.39 -14.44
CA ALA A 33 1.92 -0.59 -14.37
C ALA A 33 3.28 0.04 -14.01
N ALA A 34 3.62 1.17 -14.63
CA ALA A 34 4.86 1.88 -14.35
C ALA A 34 4.92 2.47 -12.94
N MET A 35 3.78 2.84 -12.36
CA MET A 35 3.70 3.30 -10.98
C MET A 35 3.82 2.11 -10.02
N ALA A 36 3.13 1.00 -10.31
CA ALA A 36 3.22 -0.23 -9.53
C ALA A 36 4.67 -0.71 -9.40
N ASP A 37 5.40 -0.79 -10.51
CA ASP A 37 6.82 -1.19 -10.52
C ASP A 37 7.68 -0.25 -9.67
N ARG A 38 7.49 1.07 -9.81
CA ARG A 38 8.26 2.07 -9.05
C ARG A 38 7.98 2.00 -7.56
N LEU A 39 6.71 1.92 -7.18
CA LEU A 39 6.30 1.91 -5.77
C LEU A 39 6.71 0.61 -5.08
N LEU A 40 6.61 -0.52 -5.79
CA LEU A 40 7.13 -1.78 -5.30
C LEU A 40 8.66 -1.75 -5.14
N ASP A 41 9.39 -1.06 -6.02
CA ASP A 41 10.84 -0.89 -5.87
C ASP A 41 11.21 -0.16 -4.57
N TYR A 42 10.44 0.87 -4.18
CA TYR A 42 10.61 1.53 -2.88
C TYR A 42 10.32 0.61 -1.69
N VAL A 43 9.45 -0.39 -1.83
CA VAL A 43 9.21 -1.39 -0.77
C VAL A 43 10.37 -2.37 -0.67
N LEU A 44 10.80 -2.91 -1.81
CA LEU A 44 11.80 -3.98 -1.92
C LEU A 44 13.23 -3.51 -1.63
N HIS A 45 13.58 -2.33 -2.13
CA HIS A 45 14.95 -1.80 -2.13
C HIS A 45 15.05 -0.44 -1.45
N GLY A 46 13.93 0.13 -1.02
CA GLY A 46 13.84 1.41 -0.35
C GLY A 46 13.20 1.33 1.04
N PRO A 47 12.87 2.48 1.62
CA PRO A 47 12.36 2.56 2.99
C PRO A 47 10.82 2.54 3.08
N LYS A 48 10.08 2.31 1.99
CA LYS A 48 8.61 2.47 1.98
C LYS A 48 7.96 1.47 2.92
N ARG A 49 7.37 1.96 4.01
CA ARG A 49 6.63 1.21 5.04
C ARG A 49 5.29 1.85 5.40
N ALA A 50 4.84 2.80 4.58
CA ALA A 50 3.53 3.41 4.68
C ALA A 50 2.93 3.66 3.29
N THR A 51 1.60 3.74 3.25
CA THR A 51 0.81 4.04 2.05
C THR A 51 -0.49 4.74 2.41
N CYS A 52 -1.07 5.44 1.43
CA CYS A 52 -2.34 6.14 1.59
C CYS A 52 -3.27 5.87 0.39
N GLY A 53 -4.57 5.74 0.64
CA GLY A 53 -5.57 5.49 -0.39
C GLY A 53 -6.94 6.09 -0.09
N LEU A 54 -7.76 6.22 -1.13
CA LEU A 54 -9.19 6.48 -0.93
C LEU A 54 -9.83 5.29 -0.22
N PRO A 55 -10.80 5.51 0.69
CA PRO A 55 -11.48 4.41 1.36
C PRO A 55 -12.28 3.58 0.35
N ASP A 56 -12.07 2.26 0.39
CA ASP A 56 -12.88 1.29 -0.34
C ASP A 56 -13.75 0.50 0.67
N PRO A 57 -15.09 0.62 0.61
CA PRO A 57 -15.98 -0.10 1.52
C PRO A 57 -16.07 -1.60 1.22
N ASP A 58 -15.75 -2.02 0.00
CA ASP A 58 -15.77 -3.42 -0.42
C ASP A 58 -14.45 -4.11 -0.05
N GLU A 59 -13.34 -3.35 0.00
CA GLU A 59 -12.00 -3.82 0.39
C GLU A 59 -11.35 -2.93 1.49
N PRO A 60 -11.89 -2.94 2.72
CA PRO A 60 -11.35 -2.10 3.80
C PRO A 60 -9.97 -2.58 4.26
N VAL A 61 -9.07 -1.63 4.54
CA VAL A 61 -7.77 -1.92 5.19
C VAL A 61 -8.01 -2.41 6.62
N VAL A 62 -7.48 -3.59 6.94
CA VAL A 62 -7.66 -4.24 8.24
C VAL A 62 -6.35 -4.27 9.02
N LEU A 63 -6.36 -3.74 10.23
CA LEU A 63 -5.21 -3.82 11.14
C LEU A 63 -4.80 -5.29 11.37
N GLY A 64 -3.54 -5.61 11.12
CA GLY A 64 -2.99 -6.95 11.24
C GLY A 64 -3.30 -7.88 10.05
N GLY A 65 -4.06 -7.39 9.06
CA GLY A 65 -4.36 -8.09 7.82
C GLY A 65 -3.19 -8.15 6.85
N HIS A 66 -3.33 -8.99 5.83
CA HIS A 66 -2.31 -9.22 4.82
C HIS A 66 -2.74 -8.76 3.44
N TRP A 67 -1.76 -8.29 2.69
CA TRP A 67 -1.92 -7.91 1.30
C TRP A 67 -0.77 -8.46 0.46
N VAL A 68 -1.11 -9.18 -0.60
CA VAL A 68 -0.17 -9.62 -1.63
C VAL A 68 -0.03 -8.52 -2.67
N VAL A 69 1.18 -7.95 -2.78
CA VAL A 69 1.44 -6.85 -3.72
C VAL A 69 1.98 -7.39 -5.04
N GLU A 70 1.35 -6.95 -6.12
CA GLU A 70 1.73 -7.27 -7.49
C GLU A 70 2.63 -6.18 -8.12
N ASP A 71 3.50 -6.59 -9.03
CA ASP A 71 4.20 -5.65 -9.92
C ASP A 71 3.32 -5.20 -11.09
N GLY A 72 3.83 -4.30 -11.93
CA GLY A 72 3.09 -3.76 -13.08
C GLY A 72 2.69 -4.79 -14.14
N SER A 73 3.19 -6.02 -14.05
CA SER A 73 2.79 -7.15 -14.91
C SER A 73 1.72 -8.06 -14.27
N GLY A 74 1.25 -7.75 -13.07
CA GLY A 74 0.30 -8.58 -12.33
C GLY A 74 0.95 -9.82 -11.72
N ARG A 75 2.25 -9.79 -11.43
CA ARG A 75 2.94 -10.87 -10.74
C ARG A 75 3.11 -10.49 -9.27
N SER A 76 2.68 -11.34 -8.36
CA SER A 76 2.89 -11.17 -6.91
C SER A 76 4.36 -11.20 -6.52
N ARG A 77 4.78 -10.23 -5.70
CA ARG A 77 6.19 -10.01 -5.35
C ARG A 77 6.48 -9.99 -3.86
N VAL A 78 5.58 -9.43 -3.06
CA VAL A 78 5.71 -9.39 -1.59
C VAL A 78 4.38 -9.63 -0.91
N VAL A 79 4.44 -10.13 0.31
CA VAL A 79 3.30 -10.11 1.25
C VAL A 79 3.60 -9.07 2.31
N LEU A 80 2.66 -8.15 2.48
CA LEU A 80 2.69 -7.13 3.51
C LEU A 80 1.77 -7.52 4.67
N ARG A 81 2.07 -7.01 5.85
CA ARG A 81 1.16 -7.04 7.00
C ARG A 81 0.94 -5.64 7.52
N THR A 82 -0.33 -5.24 7.61
CA THR A 82 -0.74 -3.94 8.13
C THR A 82 -0.44 -3.84 9.63
N THR A 83 0.27 -2.81 10.05
CA THR A 83 0.69 -2.59 11.44
C THR A 83 0.05 -1.37 12.10
N ASP A 84 -0.46 -0.43 11.31
CA ASP A 84 -1.18 0.75 11.76
C ASP A 84 -2.20 1.18 10.70
N VAL A 85 -3.38 1.62 11.13
CA VAL A 85 -4.44 2.14 10.26
C VAL A 85 -5.07 3.34 10.92
N ARG A 86 -5.16 4.45 10.18
CA ARG A 86 -5.96 5.61 10.58
C ARG A 86 -6.67 6.22 9.40
N SER A 87 -7.87 6.75 9.62
CA SER A 87 -8.54 7.62 8.66
C SER A 87 -8.32 9.09 9.02
N GLY A 88 -8.32 9.95 8.01
CA GLY A 88 -8.36 11.39 8.20
C GLY A 88 -8.17 12.13 6.89
N ARG A 89 -8.22 13.46 6.96
CA ARG A 89 -7.97 14.34 5.82
C ARG A 89 -6.61 14.08 5.18
N LEU A 90 -6.51 14.21 3.87
CA LEU A 90 -5.26 14.08 3.14
C LEU A 90 -4.16 15.00 3.70
N ASP A 91 -4.51 16.24 4.03
CA ASP A 91 -3.57 17.22 4.59
C ASP A 91 -3.16 16.96 6.05
N SER A 92 -3.77 15.98 6.71
CA SER A 92 -3.40 15.53 8.06
C SER A 92 -2.12 14.69 8.10
N VAL A 93 -1.53 14.38 6.95
CA VAL A 93 -0.20 13.75 6.89
C VAL A 93 0.82 14.58 7.70
N ASP A 94 1.68 13.91 8.45
CA ASP A 94 2.80 14.53 9.14
C ASP A 94 4.14 14.17 8.46
N ASP A 95 5.21 14.84 8.87
CA ASP A 95 6.55 14.61 8.30
C ASP A 95 7.03 13.18 8.55
N VAL A 96 6.62 12.56 9.66
CA VAL A 96 7.00 11.19 10.01
C VAL A 96 6.35 10.19 9.05
N PHE A 97 5.06 10.35 8.76
CA PHE A 97 4.35 9.50 7.82
C PHE A 97 4.90 9.64 6.40
N ALA A 98 5.12 10.87 5.92
CA ALA A 98 5.72 11.09 4.61
C ALA A 98 7.13 10.48 4.52
N TRP A 99 7.90 10.56 5.62
CA TRP A 99 9.20 9.94 5.72
C TRP A 99 9.13 8.41 5.69
N ASP A 100 8.19 7.80 6.43
CA ASP A 100 7.94 6.35 6.49
C ASP A 100 7.44 5.80 5.15
N GLU A 101 6.61 6.56 4.43
CA GLU A 101 6.17 6.20 3.07
C GLU A 101 7.34 6.20 2.09
N GLY A 102 8.33 7.07 2.30
CA GLY A 102 9.67 6.82 1.78
C GLY A 102 9.84 7.09 0.28
N GLU A 103 8.87 7.73 -0.36
CA GLU A 103 8.92 8.10 -1.78
C GLU A 103 9.69 9.41 -2.01
N ASP A 104 10.20 9.60 -3.24
CA ASP A 104 10.89 10.81 -3.68
C ASP A 104 11.98 11.31 -2.70
N ASP A 105 11.87 12.57 -2.25
CA ASP A 105 12.79 13.20 -1.30
C ASP A 105 12.37 13.01 0.18
N ARG A 106 11.31 12.22 0.41
CA ARG A 106 10.78 11.86 1.74
C ARG A 106 10.32 13.05 2.57
N THR A 107 9.94 14.15 1.91
CA THR A 107 9.38 15.33 2.57
C THR A 107 7.85 15.32 2.51
N ARG A 108 7.20 15.92 3.50
CA ARG A 108 5.75 16.12 3.49
C ARG A 108 5.27 16.94 2.28
N ASP A 109 6.07 17.91 1.84
CA ASP A 109 5.72 18.76 0.70
C ASP A 109 5.71 17.99 -0.63
N SER A 110 6.68 17.09 -0.86
CA SER A 110 6.66 16.20 -2.03
C SER A 110 5.52 15.20 -1.95
N TRP A 111 5.32 14.61 -0.77
CA TRP A 111 4.22 13.69 -0.51
C TRP A 111 2.88 14.32 -0.85
N LEU A 112 2.57 15.50 -0.32
CA LEU A 112 1.30 16.20 -0.55
C LEU A 112 1.11 16.53 -2.02
N ARG A 113 2.16 16.98 -2.71
CA ARG A 113 2.08 17.33 -4.13
C ARG A 113 1.68 16.13 -4.98
N GLU A 114 2.28 14.97 -4.77
CA GLU A 114 1.98 13.79 -5.58
C GLU A 114 0.66 13.13 -5.16
N HIS A 115 0.36 13.07 -3.85
CA HIS A 115 -0.89 12.48 -3.36
C HIS A 115 -2.12 13.31 -3.70
N ARG A 116 -2.03 14.65 -3.77
CA ARG A 116 -3.13 15.49 -4.29
C ARG A 116 -3.51 15.10 -5.71
N ARG A 117 -2.52 14.89 -6.59
CA ARG A 117 -2.77 14.44 -7.97
C ARG A 117 -3.38 13.05 -8.01
N TYR A 118 -2.86 12.12 -7.20
CA TYR A 118 -3.40 10.76 -7.11
C TYR A 118 -4.86 10.76 -6.66
N VAL A 119 -5.18 11.45 -5.55
CA VAL A 119 -6.53 11.56 -5.00
C VAL A 119 -7.47 12.27 -5.99
N ALA A 120 -7.04 13.39 -6.57
CA ALA A 120 -7.84 14.11 -7.56
C ALA A 120 -8.21 13.20 -8.74
N ARG A 121 -7.26 12.45 -9.29
CA ARG A 121 -7.53 11.48 -10.38
C ARG A 121 -8.47 10.36 -9.93
N GLY A 122 -8.31 9.83 -8.73
CA GLY A 122 -9.21 8.82 -8.16
C GLY A 122 -10.65 9.32 -8.02
N LEU A 123 -10.83 10.62 -7.78
CA LEU A 123 -12.14 11.27 -7.72
C LEU A 123 -12.65 11.80 -9.08
N GLY A 124 -11.90 11.62 -10.17
CA GLY A 124 -12.24 12.15 -11.49
C GLY A 124 -12.13 13.68 -11.61
N LEU A 125 -11.31 14.30 -10.77
CA LEU A 125 -11.05 15.74 -10.74
C LEU A 125 -9.78 16.10 -11.52
N ALA A 126 -9.60 17.40 -11.79
CA ALA A 126 -8.35 17.92 -12.35
C ALA A 126 -7.21 17.81 -11.34
N ASP A 127 -5.97 17.65 -11.82
CA ASP A 127 -4.78 17.45 -10.99
C ASP A 127 -4.53 18.60 -9.99
N GLU A 128 -5.03 19.82 -10.28
CA GLU A 128 -4.92 21.01 -9.43
C GLU A 128 -6.09 21.22 -8.47
N ALA A 129 -7.06 20.30 -8.43
CA ALA A 129 -8.19 20.41 -7.52
C ALA A 129 -7.74 20.43 -6.06
N ASP A 130 -8.35 21.28 -5.24
CA ASP A 130 -8.16 21.26 -3.79
C ASP A 130 -8.85 20.02 -3.22
N VAL A 131 -8.03 19.06 -2.81
CA VAL A 131 -8.43 17.78 -2.22
C VAL A 131 -7.87 17.59 -0.82
N ASP A 132 -7.37 18.65 -0.17
CA ASP A 132 -6.72 18.57 1.15
C ASP A 132 -7.66 18.03 2.23
N HIS A 133 -8.95 18.35 2.08
CA HIS A 133 -10.02 17.97 2.99
C HIS A 133 -10.58 16.57 2.73
N VAL A 134 -10.15 15.87 1.66
CA VAL A 134 -10.65 14.54 1.33
C VAL A 134 -10.19 13.54 2.40
N GLU A 135 -11.13 12.77 2.92
CA GLU A 135 -10.82 11.68 3.86
C GLU A 135 -10.16 10.53 3.11
N VAL A 136 -9.02 10.10 3.63
CA VAL A 136 -8.21 8.99 3.12
C VAL A 136 -7.90 8.02 4.25
N VAL A 137 -7.48 6.81 3.88
CA VAL A 137 -6.97 5.81 4.81
C VAL A 137 -5.45 5.81 4.71
N PHE A 138 -4.80 6.09 5.84
CA PHE A 138 -3.37 5.98 6.02
C PHE A 138 -3.06 4.61 6.64
N GLU A 139 -2.07 3.95 6.08
CA GLU A 139 -1.66 2.61 6.46
C GLU A 139 -0.15 2.58 6.68
N ARG A 140 0.30 1.90 7.74
CA ARG A 140 1.68 1.39 7.84
C ARG A 140 1.70 -0.11 7.75
N PHE A 141 2.79 -0.65 7.23
CA PHE A 141 2.96 -2.08 7.04
C PHE A 141 4.41 -2.52 7.23
N THR A 142 4.59 -3.83 7.41
CA THR A 142 5.88 -4.51 7.30
C THR A 142 5.86 -5.51 6.17
N VAL A 143 7.00 -5.72 5.52
CA VAL A 143 7.17 -6.85 4.59
C VAL A 143 7.33 -8.12 5.43
N VAL A 144 6.49 -9.13 5.17
CA VAL A 144 6.54 -10.41 5.90
C VAL A 144 6.95 -11.58 5.01
N TRP A 145 6.99 -11.38 3.69
CA TRP A 145 7.42 -12.40 2.73
C TRP A 145 7.83 -11.76 1.39
N PRO A 146 8.81 -12.33 0.66
CA PRO A 146 9.63 -13.50 1.01
C PRO A 146 10.73 -13.19 2.05
N PRO A 147 11.38 -14.19 2.66
CA PRO A 147 12.33 -13.99 3.76
C PRO A 147 13.49 -13.04 3.46
N GLU A 148 13.92 -12.96 2.20
CA GLU A 148 14.97 -12.04 1.74
C GLU A 148 14.58 -10.55 1.77
N HIS A 149 13.29 -10.25 1.87
CA HIS A 149 12.75 -8.88 1.95
C HIS A 149 12.02 -8.59 3.27
N ALA A 150 11.83 -9.60 4.13
CA ALA A 150 11.08 -9.45 5.37
C ALA A 150 11.81 -8.56 6.39
N ASP A 151 11.03 -7.76 7.13
CA ASP A 151 11.51 -6.83 8.17
C ASP A 151 11.88 -7.52 9.51
#